data_AF-A0A9E6XYW8-F1
#
_entry.id   AF-A0A9E6XYW8-F1
#
_cell.length_a   1.000
_cell.length_b   1.000
_cell.length_c   1.000
_cell.angle_alpha   90.00
_cell.angle_beta   90.00
_cell.angle_gamma   90.00
#
_symmetry.space_group_name_H-M   'P 1'
#
loop_
_entity.id
_entity.type
_entity.pdbx_description
1 polymer ?
#
loop_
_entity_poly.entity_id
_entity_poly.type
_entity_poly.pdbx_seq_one_letter_code
_entity_poly.pdbx_strand_id
1 'polypeptide(L)'
;MTEDPVRRIADAVLYEGYVLWPYRRSALKNQRRWTFGGVHPRAHSERHPDDRWLQRTECLVEQDRPPDIDVRVRFLHVVRRDVARDDGGGRLVDVDELTVAGRRHLAWDEAAEREIGAPGAVSIAAGVEEEPLLDEDGTRAGALIRRWEGLTGSVGVDVAPVGDGLWRVTVAVANTTPFAGCDREAALRRTFCSTHAVLRTRTGRFVSLTDPPPALAGVAATCRNEGVWPVLIGDDRTVLSSPIILEDHPRIAPESPGDLFDGGEIDQLLILSILGLTDAEKAEMRDSDPRAAEILARCEALEPEQLMRLHGMVRPA
;
A
#
# COMPACT_ATOMS: atom_id res chain seq x y z
N MET A 1 -4.94 -22.98 -5.60
CA MET A 1 -5.38 -21.86 -6.45
C MET A 1 -4.12 -21.13 -6.83
N THR A 2 -3.75 -21.14 -8.11
CA THR A 2 -2.49 -20.51 -8.56
C THR A 2 -2.61 -19.01 -8.29
N GLU A 3 -1.75 -18.51 -7.41
CA GLU A 3 -1.72 -17.11 -6.95
C GLU A 3 -1.46 -16.18 -8.14
N ASP A 4 -2.23 -15.11 -8.30
CA ASP A 4 -2.06 -14.14 -9.39
C ASP A 4 -0.73 -13.38 -9.18
N PRO A 5 0.30 -13.58 -10.03
CA PRO A 5 1.60 -12.94 -9.85
C PRO A 5 1.52 -11.41 -9.90
N VAL A 6 0.55 -10.85 -10.65
CA VAL A 6 0.30 -9.40 -10.65
C VAL A 6 -0.15 -8.95 -9.27
N ARG A 7 -1.05 -9.71 -8.64
CA ARG A 7 -1.58 -9.39 -7.32
C ARG A 7 -0.47 -9.39 -6.27
N ARG A 8 0.44 -10.37 -6.33
CA ARG A 8 1.58 -10.44 -5.40
C ARG A 8 2.50 -9.22 -5.50
N ILE A 9 2.85 -8.80 -6.73
CA ILE A 9 3.69 -7.61 -6.95
C ILE A 9 2.96 -6.36 -6.46
N ALA A 10 1.67 -6.23 -6.81
CA ALA A 10 0.85 -5.11 -6.36
C ALA A 10 0.73 -5.06 -4.83
N ASP A 11 0.57 -6.21 -4.16
CA ASP A 11 0.53 -6.30 -2.69
C ASP A 11 1.84 -5.87 -2.06
N ALA A 12 2.98 -6.35 -2.59
CA ALA A 12 4.31 -5.99 -2.10
C ALA A 12 4.55 -4.47 -2.15
N VAL A 13 4.23 -3.82 -3.29
CA VAL A 13 4.43 -2.37 -3.42
C VAL A 13 3.36 -1.54 -2.72
N LEU A 14 2.18 -2.11 -2.41
CA LEU A 14 1.13 -1.40 -1.66
C LEU A 14 1.64 -1.01 -0.28
N TYR A 15 2.38 -1.91 0.34
CA TYR A 15 2.89 -1.75 1.69
C TYR A 15 4.32 -1.22 1.76
N GLU A 16 4.95 -0.94 0.62
CA GLU A 16 6.26 -0.32 0.59
C GLU A 16 6.21 1.07 1.26
N GLY A 17 7.00 1.23 2.32
CA GLY A 17 6.96 2.43 3.17
C GLY A 17 5.78 2.53 4.14
N TYR A 18 4.99 1.47 4.32
CA TYR A 18 3.88 1.42 5.30
C TYR A 18 4.38 1.51 6.74
N VAL A 19 5.24 0.57 7.12
CA VAL A 19 5.93 0.50 8.41
C VAL A 19 7.39 0.26 8.07
N LEU A 20 8.25 1.24 8.37
CA LEU A 20 9.65 1.20 7.99
C LEU A 20 10.46 0.45 9.05
N TRP A 21 11.50 -0.26 8.61
CA TRP A 21 12.43 -0.89 9.54
C TRP A 21 12.97 0.17 10.52
N PRO A 22 12.96 -0.08 11.86
CA PRO A 22 12.79 -1.37 12.55
C PRO A 22 11.36 -1.70 13.04
N TYR A 23 10.35 -1.63 12.18
CA TYR A 23 8.99 -2.21 12.28
C TYR A 23 8.25 -2.12 13.64
N ARG A 24 8.55 -1.10 14.43
CA ARG A 24 7.95 -0.86 15.76
C ARG A 24 7.44 0.56 15.90
N ARG A 25 6.44 0.74 16.77
CA ARG A 25 5.80 2.04 17.04
C ARG A 25 6.79 3.10 17.50
N SER A 26 7.71 2.74 18.39
CA SER A 26 8.68 3.66 18.98
C SER A 26 9.75 4.17 18.00
N ALA A 27 9.96 3.49 16.87
CA ALA A 27 10.99 3.88 15.91
C ALA A 27 10.71 5.26 15.30
N LEU A 28 11.70 6.14 15.29
CA LEU A 28 11.56 7.53 14.82
C LEU A 28 10.96 7.62 13.40
N LYS A 29 11.34 6.72 12.50
CA LYS A 29 10.81 6.64 11.13
C LYS A 29 9.32 6.29 11.06
N ASN A 30 8.80 5.62 12.08
CA ASN A 30 7.40 5.18 12.17
C ASN A 30 6.52 6.13 12.99
N GLN A 31 7.13 7.14 13.63
CA GLN A 31 6.40 8.23 14.29
C GLN A 31 5.79 9.22 13.28
N ARG A 32 6.31 9.26 12.03
CA ARG A 32 5.73 10.02 10.92
C ARG A 32 5.53 9.10 9.72
N ARG A 33 4.27 8.83 9.35
CA ARG A 33 3.94 7.76 8.40
C ARG A 33 3.60 8.22 6.98
N TRP A 34 3.63 7.25 6.07
CA TRP A 34 2.97 7.23 4.74
C TRP A 34 3.31 8.40 3.84
N THR A 35 4.49 8.32 3.24
CA THR A 35 5.04 9.41 2.44
C THR A 35 4.95 9.20 0.93
N PHE A 36 4.66 7.97 0.46
CA PHE A 36 4.69 7.66 -0.97
C PHE A 36 3.29 7.44 -1.54
N GLY A 37 3.03 8.05 -2.70
CA GLY A 37 1.77 7.88 -3.46
C GLY A 37 0.49 8.31 -2.74
N GLY A 38 0.57 9.29 -1.85
CA GLY A 38 -0.63 9.87 -1.22
C GLY A 38 -1.43 10.71 -2.20
N VAL A 39 -2.72 10.41 -2.36
CA VAL A 39 -3.68 11.30 -3.02
C VAL A 39 -4.50 12.01 -1.95
N HIS A 40 -4.11 13.24 -1.62
CA HIS A 40 -4.59 14.02 -0.48
C HIS A 40 -5.89 14.78 -0.79
N PRO A 41 -6.66 15.19 0.23
CA PRO A 41 -7.78 16.10 0.02
C PRO A 41 -7.36 17.37 -0.71
N ARG A 42 -8.12 17.80 -1.73
CA ARG A 42 -7.79 18.98 -2.54
C ARG A 42 -7.47 20.23 -1.73
N ALA A 43 -8.24 20.53 -0.69
CA ALA A 43 -8.01 21.71 0.16
C ALA A 43 -6.68 21.66 0.93
N HIS A 44 -6.14 20.45 1.20
CA HIS A 44 -4.80 20.28 1.76
C HIS A 44 -3.73 20.57 0.72
N SER A 45 -3.87 20.00 -0.47
CA SER A 45 -2.94 20.15 -1.59
C SER A 45 -2.82 21.59 -2.09
N GLU A 46 -3.90 22.37 -2.07
CA GLU A 46 -3.87 23.80 -2.42
C GLU A 46 -2.97 24.63 -1.50
N ARG A 47 -2.73 24.15 -0.27
CA ARG A 47 -1.81 24.77 0.71
C ARG A 47 -0.42 24.10 0.73
N HIS A 48 -0.34 22.85 0.27
CA HIS A 48 0.87 22.03 0.26
C HIS A 48 1.05 21.43 -1.15
N PRO A 49 1.60 22.18 -2.12
CA PRO A 49 1.64 21.76 -3.52
C PRO A 49 2.41 20.45 -3.79
N ASP A 50 3.30 20.05 -2.89
CA ASP A 50 4.03 18.78 -2.97
C ASP A 50 3.13 17.56 -2.64
N ASP A 51 2.08 17.76 -1.85
CA ASP A 51 1.08 16.75 -1.51
C ASP A 51 -0.05 16.81 -2.54
N ARG A 52 -0.07 15.93 -3.53
CA ARG A 52 -1.00 16.00 -4.67
C ARG A 52 -2.41 15.51 -4.30
N TRP A 53 -3.44 16.11 -4.90
CA TRP A 53 -4.83 15.65 -4.79
C TRP A 53 -5.31 14.85 -6.00
N LEU A 54 -4.47 14.79 -7.03
CA LEU A 54 -4.72 14.11 -8.29
C LEU A 54 -3.47 13.29 -8.65
N GLN A 55 -3.69 12.02 -8.96
CA GLN A 55 -2.72 11.13 -9.57
C GLN A 55 -3.13 10.88 -11.03
N ARG A 56 -2.16 10.91 -11.94
CA ARG A 56 -2.39 10.67 -13.38
C ARG A 56 -1.44 9.60 -13.88
N THR A 57 -2.01 8.61 -14.55
CA THR A 57 -1.31 7.55 -15.28
C THR A 57 -1.63 7.68 -16.76
N GLU A 58 -0.62 7.65 -17.61
CA GLU A 58 -0.74 7.49 -19.05
C GLU A 58 0.09 6.32 -19.52
N CYS A 59 -0.51 5.45 -20.31
CA CYS A 59 0.16 4.33 -20.96
C CYS A 59 -0.34 4.18 -22.40
N LEU A 60 0.41 3.44 -23.21
CA LEU A 60 0.10 3.21 -24.61
C LEU A 60 -0.32 1.75 -24.81
N VAL A 61 -1.30 1.54 -25.68
CA VAL A 61 -1.82 0.22 -26.03
C VAL A 61 -1.85 0.06 -27.55
N GLU A 62 -1.20 -0.99 -28.05
CA GLU A 62 -1.30 -1.43 -29.43
C GLU A 62 -2.55 -2.30 -29.62
N GLN A 63 -3.51 -1.79 -30.41
CA GLN A 63 -4.73 -2.48 -30.80
C GLN A 63 -5.43 -1.78 -31.99
N ASP A 64 -5.93 -2.54 -32.96
CA ASP A 64 -6.64 -2.00 -34.15
C ASP A 64 -7.91 -1.21 -33.83
N ARG A 65 -8.60 -1.58 -32.74
CA ARG A 65 -9.85 -0.97 -32.27
C ARG A 65 -9.64 -0.36 -30.88
N PRO A 66 -10.47 0.62 -30.46
CA PRO A 66 -10.42 1.14 -29.09
C PRO A 66 -10.31 0.01 -28.06
N PRO A 67 -9.28 0.01 -27.19
CA PRO A 67 -9.12 -1.05 -26.22
C PRO A 67 -10.16 -0.95 -25.11
N ASP A 68 -10.66 -2.11 -24.70
CA ASP A 68 -11.40 -2.26 -23.46
C ASP A 68 -10.39 -2.52 -22.33
N ILE A 69 -10.36 -1.64 -21.34
CA ILE A 69 -9.37 -1.65 -20.25
C ILE A 69 -10.10 -1.84 -18.92
N ASP A 70 -9.81 -2.95 -18.24
CA ASP A 70 -10.19 -3.13 -16.83
C ASP A 70 -9.19 -2.37 -15.96
N VAL A 71 -9.70 -1.46 -15.12
CA VAL A 71 -8.88 -0.63 -14.24
C VAL A 71 -9.31 -0.87 -12.81
N ARG A 72 -8.33 -1.22 -11.96
CA ARG A 72 -8.49 -1.38 -10.51
C ARG A 72 -7.56 -0.43 -9.79
N VAL A 73 -8.12 0.44 -8.97
CA VAL A 73 -7.35 1.33 -8.10
C VAL A 73 -7.34 0.74 -6.70
N ARG A 74 -6.16 0.67 -6.10
CA ARG A 74 -5.99 0.23 -4.72
C ARG A 74 -5.23 1.27 -3.93
N PHE A 75 -5.55 1.35 -2.65
CA PHE A 75 -4.90 2.26 -1.71
C PHE A 75 -5.11 1.75 -0.28
N LEU A 76 -4.27 2.24 0.62
CA LEU A 76 -4.40 2.08 2.06
C LEU A 76 -5.27 3.21 2.62
N HIS A 77 -6.23 2.84 3.46
CA HIS A 77 -7.06 3.75 4.22
C HIS A 77 -6.68 3.67 5.70
N VAL A 78 -6.35 4.82 6.27
CA VAL A 78 -6.00 4.99 7.68
C VAL A 78 -7.16 4.58 8.60
N VAL A 79 -6.88 3.67 9.52
CA VAL A 79 -7.80 3.26 10.58
C VAL A 79 -7.13 3.50 11.92
N ARG A 80 -7.63 4.44 12.70
CA ARG A 80 -7.13 4.69 14.06
C ARG A 80 -7.61 3.59 14.99
N ARG A 81 -6.70 2.79 15.54
CA ARG A 81 -6.99 1.87 16.65
C ARG A 81 -6.63 2.56 17.97
N ASP A 82 -7.64 2.95 18.72
CA ASP A 82 -7.49 3.34 20.12
C ASP A 82 -7.66 2.11 21.03
N VAL A 83 -7.06 2.16 22.22
CA VAL A 83 -7.25 1.15 23.27
C VAL A 83 -7.99 1.82 24.42
N ALA A 84 -9.01 1.16 24.94
CA ALA A 84 -9.74 1.67 26.11
C ALA A 84 -9.84 0.59 27.19
N ARG A 85 -9.61 0.99 28.44
CA ARG A 85 -9.74 0.14 29.64
C ARG A 85 -11.14 0.29 30.22
N ASP A 86 -11.74 -0.80 30.68
CA ASP A 86 -12.94 -0.75 31.51
C ASP A 86 -12.57 -0.29 32.94
N ASP A 87 -13.25 0.72 33.48
CA ASP A 87 -13.01 1.21 34.83
C ASP A 87 -13.63 0.35 35.95
N GLY A 88 -14.21 -0.81 35.58
CA GLY A 88 -14.91 -1.71 36.49
C GLY A 88 -16.38 -1.33 36.70
N GLY A 89 -16.81 -0.18 36.17
CA GLY A 89 -18.20 0.27 36.11
C GLY A 89 -18.84 0.11 34.74
N GLY A 90 -18.15 -0.50 33.77
CA GLY A 90 -18.61 -0.65 32.39
C GLY A 90 -18.33 0.56 31.50
N ARG A 91 -17.60 1.57 32.01
CA ARG A 91 -17.19 2.74 31.22
C ARG A 91 -15.78 2.52 30.68
N LEU A 92 -15.62 2.77 29.38
CA LEU A 92 -14.34 2.73 28.70
C LEU A 92 -13.59 4.05 28.87
N VAL A 93 -12.32 3.95 29.27
CA VAL A 93 -11.37 5.05 29.41
C VAL A 93 -10.20 4.83 28.47
N ASP A 94 -9.97 5.77 27.55
CA ASP A 94 -8.88 5.69 26.58
C ASP A 94 -7.51 5.62 27.27
N VAL A 95 -6.67 4.70 26.80
CA VAL A 95 -5.30 4.46 27.28
C VAL A 95 -4.38 4.20 26.09
N ASP A 96 -3.08 4.48 26.23
CA ASP A 96 -2.11 4.19 25.18
C ASP A 96 -1.79 2.69 25.04
N GLU A 97 -1.94 1.95 26.14
CA GLU A 97 -1.70 0.50 26.21
C GLU A 97 -2.58 -0.19 27.25
N LEU A 98 -2.92 -1.46 26.98
CA LEU A 98 -3.63 -2.33 27.90
C LEU A 98 -3.15 -3.77 27.73
N THR A 99 -2.86 -4.46 28.83
CA THR A 99 -2.58 -5.90 28.83
C THR A 99 -3.82 -6.65 29.32
N VAL A 100 -4.32 -7.59 28.52
CA VAL A 100 -5.48 -8.43 28.82
C VAL A 100 -5.13 -9.87 28.48
N ALA A 101 -5.41 -10.83 29.37
CA ALA A 101 -5.10 -12.25 29.17
C ALA A 101 -3.66 -12.50 28.66
N GLY A 102 -2.68 -11.79 29.25
CA GLY A 102 -1.26 -11.91 28.88
C GLY A 102 -0.86 -11.27 27.53
N ARG A 103 -1.81 -10.71 26.76
CA ARG A 103 -1.53 -10.00 25.50
C ARG A 103 -1.57 -8.50 25.70
N ARG A 104 -0.53 -7.80 25.22
CA ARG A 104 -0.48 -6.34 25.24
C ARG A 104 -1.10 -5.77 23.97
N HIS A 105 -1.94 -4.75 24.15
CA HIS A 105 -2.64 -4.02 23.09
C HIS A 105 -2.18 -2.57 23.11
N LEU A 106 -1.80 -2.03 21.94
CA LEU A 106 -1.28 -0.68 21.80
C LEU A 106 -2.18 0.18 20.91
N ALA A 107 -2.36 1.45 21.27
CA ALA A 107 -2.96 2.43 20.37
C ALA A 107 -2.06 2.65 19.15
N TRP A 108 -2.63 2.62 17.94
CA TRP A 108 -1.87 2.60 16.69
C TRP A 108 -2.77 2.98 15.51
N ASP A 109 -2.25 3.72 14.52
CA ASP A 109 -2.93 3.84 13.23
C ASP A 109 -2.63 2.58 12.38
N GLU A 110 -3.66 1.83 12.02
CA GLU A 110 -3.63 0.68 11.11
C GLU A 110 -3.92 1.14 9.66
N ALA A 111 -3.72 0.24 8.69
CA ALA A 111 -4.15 0.45 7.31
C ALA A 111 -5.12 -0.65 6.84
N ALA A 112 -6.31 -0.22 6.42
CA ALA A 112 -7.26 -1.06 5.71
C ALA A 112 -7.06 -0.93 4.21
N GLU A 113 -6.92 -2.05 3.51
CA GLU A 113 -6.88 -2.06 2.04
C GLU A 113 -8.25 -1.68 1.45
N ARG A 114 -8.22 -0.85 0.41
CA ARG A 114 -9.40 -0.51 -0.39
C ARG A 114 -9.10 -0.80 -1.85
N GLU A 115 -10.09 -1.34 -2.56
CA GLU A 115 -10.04 -1.59 -3.99
C GLU A 115 -11.30 -1.04 -4.65
N ILE A 116 -11.13 -0.23 -5.70
CA ILE A 116 -12.21 0.43 -6.44
C ILE A 116 -12.04 0.13 -7.93
N GLY A 117 -13.12 -0.31 -8.58
CA GLY A 117 -13.16 -0.43 -10.04
C GLY A 117 -13.37 0.92 -10.71
N ALA A 118 -12.82 1.09 -11.91
CA ALA A 118 -12.96 2.32 -12.69
C ALA A 118 -13.59 2.07 -14.07
N PRO A 119 -14.17 3.11 -14.71
CA PRO A 119 -14.41 4.45 -14.17
C PRO A 119 -15.49 4.44 -13.07
N GLY A 120 -15.42 5.36 -12.10
CA GLY A 120 -16.39 5.38 -11.00
C GLY A 120 -16.07 6.38 -9.89
N ALA A 121 -16.98 6.46 -8.92
CA ALA A 121 -16.80 7.24 -7.70
C ALA A 121 -16.21 6.38 -6.58
N VAL A 122 -15.31 6.97 -5.81
CA VAL A 122 -14.90 6.44 -4.50
C VAL A 122 -15.86 7.01 -3.47
N SER A 123 -16.52 6.16 -2.69
CA SER A 123 -17.38 6.58 -1.58
C SER A 123 -17.29 5.57 -0.44
N ILE A 124 -16.63 5.97 0.63
CA ILE A 124 -16.48 5.17 1.86
C ILE A 124 -17.05 6.02 2.99
N ALA A 125 -18.04 5.49 3.70
CA ALA A 125 -18.58 6.16 4.87
C ALA A 125 -17.58 6.14 6.03
N ALA A 126 -17.56 7.22 6.81
CA ALA A 126 -16.90 7.22 8.10
C ALA A 126 -17.50 6.12 8.99
N GLY A 127 -16.68 5.53 9.86
CA GLY A 127 -17.14 4.42 10.67
C GLY A 127 -16.32 4.20 11.92
N VAL A 128 -16.90 3.38 12.78
CA VAL A 128 -16.32 2.93 14.03
C VAL A 128 -16.62 1.44 14.19
N GLU A 129 -15.64 0.71 14.67
CA GLU A 129 -15.75 -0.70 15.04
C GLU A 129 -15.17 -0.87 16.45
N GLU A 130 -15.89 -1.60 17.29
CA GLU A 130 -15.49 -1.88 18.67
C GLU A 130 -15.31 -3.38 18.84
N GLU A 131 -14.11 -3.78 19.27
CA GLU A 131 -13.76 -5.16 19.58
C GLU A 131 -13.54 -5.28 21.09
N PRO A 132 -14.38 -6.02 21.84
CA PRO A 132 -14.22 -6.16 23.27
C PRO A 132 -12.97 -6.97 23.61
N LEU A 133 -12.21 -6.51 24.61
CA LEU A 133 -11.08 -7.24 25.18
C LEU A 133 -11.56 -7.94 26.46
N LEU A 134 -11.54 -9.27 26.43
CA LEU A 134 -12.00 -10.12 27.53
C LEU A 134 -10.81 -10.75 28.25
N ASP A 135 -10.86 -10.77 29.57
CA ASP A 135 -9.89 -11.47 30.42
C ASP A 135 -10.12 -13.00 30.38
N GLU A 136 -9.25 -13.78 31.01
CA GLU A 136 -9.32 -15.25 31.04
C GLU A 136 -10.68 -15.77 31.56
N ASP A 137 -11.27 -15.05 32.52
CA ASP A 137 -12.58 -15.38 33.11
C ASP A 137 -13.77 -14.90 32.26
N GLY A 138 -13.53 -14.37 31.06
CA GLY A 138 -14.55 -13.84 30.15
C GLY A 138 -15.09 -12.45 30.52
N THR A 139 -14.56 -11.84 31.58
CA THR A 139 -14.93 -10.48 32.00
C THR A 139 -14.32 -9.45 31.05
N ARG A 140 -15.07 -8.41 30.70
CA ARG A 140 -14.56 -7.32 29.86
C ARG A 140 -13.52 -6.51 30.64
N ALA A 141 -12.28 -6.51 30.16
CA ALA A 141 -11.20 -5.68 30.68
C ALA A 141 -11.05 -4.36 29.89
N GLY A 142 -11.55 -4.31 28.66
CA GLY A 142 -11.46 -3.13 27.79
C GLY A 142 -12.06 -3.33 26.41
N ALA A 143 -11.59 -2.53 25.45
CA ALA A 143 -11.85 -2.71 24.01
C ALA A 143 -10.77 -2.07 23.14
N LEU A 144 -10.63 -2.61 21.92
CA LEU A 144 -10.03 -1.92 20.80
C LEU A 144 -11.12 -1.15 20.06
N ILE A 145 -10.89 0.12 19.79
CA ILE A 145 -11.85 0.96 19.06
C ILE A 145 -11.16 1.44 17.78
N ARG A 146 -11.63 0.93 16.64
CA ARG A 146 -11.14 1.30 15.31
C ARG A 146 -12.03 2.38 14.72
N ARG A 147 -11.44 3.50 14.29
CA ARG A 147 -12.15 4.65 13.69
C ARG A 147 -11.52 5.04 12.37
N TRP A 148 -12.33 5.37 11.38
CA TRP A 148 -11.85 5.86 10.09
C TRP A 148 -12.73 7.00 9.57
N GLU A 149 -12.11 7.89 8.80
CA GLU A 149 -12.81 9.01 8.19
C GLU A 149 -13.54 8.57 6.93
N GLY A 150 -14.56 9.34 6.53
CA GLY A 150 -15.20 9.15 5.24
C GLY A 150 -14.28 9.59 4.11
N LEU A 151 -14.27 8.82 3.03
CA LEU A 151 -13.48 9.10 1.83
C LEU A 151 -14.39 9.29 0.62
N THR A 152 -14.14 10.34 -0.16
CA THR A 152 -14.79 10.57 -1.44
C THR A 152 -13.78 10.91 -2.53
N GLY A 153 -14.01 10.43 -3.73
CA GLY A 153 -13.12 10.68 -4.87
C GLY A 153 -13.71 10.20 -6.18
N SER A 154 -12.91 10.28 -7.23
CA SER A 154 -13.28 9.82 -8.56
C SER A 154 -12.11 9.14 -9.26
N VAL A 155 -12.43 8.09 -10.01
CA VAL A 155 -11.50 7.46 -10.95
C VAL A 155 -12.05 7.62 -12.36
N GLY A 156 -11.35 8.41 -13.17
CA GLY A 156 -11.64 8.60 -14.60
C GLY A 156 -10.75 7.73 -15.47
N VAL A 157 -11.29 7.26 -16.59
CA VAL A 157 -10.54 6.55 -17.63
C VAL A 157 -10.88 7.20 -18.97
N ASP A 158 -9.87 7.67 -19.69
CA ASP A 158 -9.99 8.22 -21.04
C ASP A 158 -9.13 7.39 -22.01
N VAL A 159 -9.62 7.21 -23.23
CA VAL A 159 -8.95 6.40 -24.26
C VAL A 159 -8.98 7.17 -25.57
N ALA A 160 -7.80 7.62 -26.02
CA ALA A 160 -7.66 8.46 -27.20
C ALA A 160 -6.70 7.84 -28.23
N PRO A 161 -7.03 7.88 -29.54
CA PRO A 161 -6.11 7.41 -30.57
C PRO A 161 -4.92 8.36 -30.70
N VAL A 162 -3.72 7.81 -30.83
CA VAL A 162 -2.46 8.57 -30.98
C VAL A 162 -1.62 8.14 -32.18
N GLY A 163 -2.13 7.19 -32.96
CA GLY A 163 -1.55 6.67 -34.19
C GLY A 163 -2.37 5.50 -34.73
N ASP A 164 -2.00 4.98 -35.89
CA ASP A 164 -2.65 3.80 -36.45
C ASP A 164 -2.43 2.59 -35.53
N GLY A 165 -3.53 2.02 -35.03
CA GLY A 165 -3.49 0.89 -34.11
C GLY A 165 -2.90 1.21 -32.73
N LEU A 166 -2.78 2.50 -32.36
CA LEU A 166 -2.16 2.93 -31.10
C LEU A 166 -3.07 3.87 -30.31
N TRP A 167 -3.27 3.54 -29.04
CA TRP A 167 -4.16 4.26 -28.14
C TRP A 167 -3.41 4.71 -26.90
N ARG A 168 -3.68 5.93 -26.44
CA ARG A 168 -3.30 6.39 -25.10
C ARG A 168 -4.45 6.14 -24.16
N VAL A 169 -4.15 5.48 -23.05
CA VAL A 169 -5.08 5.30 -21.93
C VAL A 169 -4.63 6.23 -20.81
N THR A 170 -5.52 7.11 -20.37
CA THR A 170 -5.29 8.01 -19.24
C THR A 170 -6.19 7.61 -18.08
N VAL A 171 -5.59 7.29 -16.94
CA VAL A 171 -6.30 7.06 -15.68
C VAL A 171 -6.02 8.21 -14.72
N ALA A 172 -7.09 8.79 -14.17
CA ALA A 172 -7.01 9.91 -13.24
C ALA A 172 -7.70 9.54 -11.92
N VAL A 173 -6.96 9.54 -10.82
CA VAL A 173 -7.49 9.30 -9.47
C VAL A 173 -7.46 10.61 -8.70
N ALA A 174 -8.63 11.12 -8.34
CA ALA A 174 -8.77 12.37 -7.60
C ALA A 174 -9.39 12.13 -6.23
N ASN A 175 -8.82 12.73 -5.20
CA ASN A 175 -9.42 12.78 -3.87
C ASN A 175 -10.22 14.07 -3.69
N THR A 176 -11.54 13.92 -3.61
CA THR A 176 -12.50 15.01 -3.45
C THR A 176 -13.04 15.11 -2.03
N THR A 177 -12.42 14.41 -1.08
CA THR A 177 -12.84 14.40 0.33
C THR A 177 -12.81 15.82 0.88
N PRO A 178 -13.92 16.32 1.45
CA PRO A 178 -13.93 17.63 2.09
C PRO A 178 -12.88 17.67 3.21
N PHE A 179 -12.12 18.75 3.30
CA PHE A 179 -11.13 18.92 4.36
C PHE A 179 -11.03 20.38 4.77
N ALA A 180 -11.28 20.65 6.05
CA ALA A 180 -11.22 21.97 6.64
C ALA A 180 -10.01 22.15 7.58
N GLY A 181 -9.28 21.07 7.89
CA GLY A 181 -8.13 21.09 8.78
C GLY A 181 -6.93 21.81 8.19
N CYS A 182 -5.89 22.00 9.00
CA CYS A 182 -4.61 22.57 8.60
C CYS A 182 -3.42 21.65 8.87
N ASP A 183 -3.60 20.61 9.69
CA ASP A 183 -2.54 19.68 10.03
C ASP A 183 -2.48 18.49 9.06
N ARG A 184 -1.24 18.04 8.79
CA ARG A 184 -0.97 16.95 7.86
C ARG A 184 -1.50 15.61 8.36
N GLU A 185 -1.55 15.37 9.67
CA GLU A 185 -2.02 14.10 10.24
C GLU A 185 -3.52 13.90 10.01
N ALA A 186 -4.33 14.94 10.20
CA ALA A 186 -5.76 14.94 9.89
C ALA A 186 -6.00 14.82 8.38
N ALA A 187 -5.14 15.42 7.55
CA ALA A 187 -5.22 15.23 6.10
C ALA A 187 -4.95 13.76 5.72
N LEU A 188 -3.94 13.13 6.31
CA LEU A 188 -3.60 11.72 6.07
C LEU A 188 -4.77 10.77 6.37
N ARG A 189 -5.55 11.03 7.42
CA ARG A 189 -6.77 10.23 7.72
C ARG A 189 -7.81 10.26 6.60
N ARG A 190 -7.72 11.27 5.71
CA ARG A 190 -8.60 11.47 4.54
C ARG A 190 -7.87 11.28 3.21
N THR A 191 -6.66 10.75 3.22
CA THR A 191 -5.82 10.51 2.04
C THR A 191 -6.02 9.09 1.50
N PHE A 192 -5.91 8.92 0.18
CA PHE A 192 -5.72 7.59 -0.41
C PHE A 192 -4.22 7.28 -0.35
N CYS A 193 -3.78 6.52 0.66
CA CYS A 193 -2.36 6.28 0.91
C CYS A 193 -1.83 5.18 -0.02
N SER A 194 -0.59 5.30 -0.52
CA SER A 194 0.03 4.31 -1.41
C SER A 194 -0.88 3.94 -2.61
N THR A 195 -1.44 4.97 -3.26
CA THR A 195 -2.42 4.76 -4.33
C THR A 195 -1.74 4.21 -5.57
N HIS A 196 -2.19 3.05 -6.05
CA HIS A 196 -1.75 2.50 -7.34
C HIS A 196 -2.92 2.05 -8.19
N ALA A 197 -2.68 1.92 -9.49
CA ALA A 197 -3.65 1.42 -10.46
C ALA A 197 -3.09 0.21 -11.19
N VAL A 198 -3.91 -0.83 -11.32
CA VAL A 198 -3.67 -1.98 -12.20
C VAL A 198 -4.58 -1.83 -13.41
N LEU A 199 -3.98 -1.78 -14.60
CA LEU A 199 -4.70 -1.70 -15.87
C LEU A 199 -4.50 -3.00 -16.61
N ARG A 200 -5.58 -3.57 -17.15
CA ARG A 200 -5.55 -4.83 -17.89
C ARG A 200 -6.28 -4.70 -19.20
N THR A 201 -5.67 -5.20 -20.27
CA THR A 201 -6.34 -5.38 -21.56
C THR A 201 -6.50 -6.86 -21.84
N ARG A 202 -7.62 -7.23 -22.49
CA ARG A 202 -7.86 -8.64 -22.88
C ARG A 202 -7.21 -8.99 -24.21
N THR A 203 -7.05 -8.01 -25.10
CA THR A 203 -6.67 -8.24 -26.51
C THR A 203 -5.54 -7.37 -26.99
N GLY A 204 -5.31 -6.21 -26.38
CA GLY A 204 -4.21 -5.33 -26.73
C GLY A 204 -2.89 -5.76 -26.10
N ARG A 205 -1.83 -5.00 -26.39
CA ARG A 205 -0.55 -5.05 -25.69
C ARG A 205 -0.17 -3.66 -25.25
N PHE A 206 0.22 -3.51 -23.99
CA PHE A 206 0.80 -2.27 -23.50
C PHE A 206 2.22 -2.12 -24.02
N VAL A 207 2.62 -0.88 -24.27
CA VAL A 207 3.98 -0.52 -24.68
C VAL A 207 4.78 -0.13 -23.45
N SER A 208 6.00 -0.63 -23.33
CA SER A 208 6.95 -0.17 -22.32
C SER A 208 7.18 1.34 -22.47
N LEU A 209 7.06 2.08 -21.36
CA LEU A 209 7.44 3.50 -21.34
C LEU A 209 8.90 3.70 -20.94
N THR A 210 9.52 2.69 -20.31
CA THR A 210 10.93 2.72 -19.89
C THR A 210 11.86 2.36 -21.04
N ASP A 211 11.51 1.33 -21.83
CA ASP A 211 12.23 0.89 -23.01
C ASP A 211 11.26 0.72 -24.22
N PRO A 212 10.71 1.83 -24.75
CA PRO A 212 9.76 1.77 -25.85
C PRO A 212 10.44 1.30 -27.14
N PRO A 213 9.75 0.53 -28.01
CA PRO A 213 10.22 0.25 -29.35
C PRO A 213 10.62 1.54 -30.10
N PRO A 214 11.68 1.54 -30.93
CA PRO A 214 12.18 2.77 -31.56
C PRO A 214 11.13 3.58 -32.34
N ALA A 215 10.17 2.90 -32.96
CA ALA A 215 9.06 3.53 -33.68
C ALA A 215 8.07 4.28 -32.76
N LEU A 216 7.98 3.87 -31.49
CA LEU A 216 7.03 4.39 -30.51
C LEU A 216 7.68 5.33 -29.48
N ALA A 217 9.02 5.41 -29.44
CA ALA A 217 9.77 6.23 -28.48
C ALA A 217 9.30 7.69 -28.45
N GLY A 218 9.01 8.27 -29.62
CA GLY A 218 8.49 9.65 -29.71
C GLY A 218 7.11 9.82 -29.05
N VAL A 219 6.20 8.87 -29.23
CA VAL A 219 4.86 8.91 -28.62
C VAL A 219 4.94 8.58 -27.13
N ALA A 220 5.74 7.58 -26.73
CA ALA A 220 5.98 7.21 -25.34
C ALA A 220 6.50 8.40 -24.52
N ALA A 221 7.46 9.17 -25.05
CA ALA A 221 8.01 10.36 -24.39
C ALA A 221 6.98 11.49 -24.16
N THR A 222 5.83 11.45 -24.83
CA THR A 222 4.74 12.43 -24.59
C THR A 222 3.76 11.99 -23.51
N CYS A 223 3.88 10.77 -22.97
CA CYS A 223 3.08 10.31 -21.85
C CYS A 223 3.46 11.06 -20.57
N ARG A 224 2.45 11.48 -19.79
CA ARG A 224 2.63 12.23 -18.55
C ARG A 224 2.08 11.45 -17.37
N ASN A 225 2.99 11.02 -16.52
CA ASN A 225 2.71 10.31 -15.28
C ASN A 225 3.01 11.22 -14.09
N GLU A 226 2.04 11.41 -13.20
CA GLU A 226 2.15 12.32 -12.06
C GLU A 226 2.03 11.55 -10.74
N GLY A 227 3.15 11.45 -10.01
CA GLY A 227 3.22 10.74 -8.74
C GLY A 227 3.28 9.22 -8.87
N VAL A 228 3.45 8.69 -10.08
CA VAL A 228 3.45 7.26 -10.39
C VAL A 228 4.44 6.90 -11.49
N TRP A 229 4.81 5.62 -11.51
CA TRP A 229 5.68 4.97 -12.48
C TRP A 229 4.96 3.73 -13.05
N PRO A 230 4.39 3.81 -14.27
CA PRO A 230 3.71 2.67 -14.89
C PRO A 230 4.74 1.69 -15.47
N VAL A 231 4.62 0.43 -15.08
CA VAL A 231 5.46 -0.68 -15.57
C VAL A 231 4.63 -1.84 -16.08
N LEU A 232 5.17 -2.56 -17.04
CA LEU A 232 4.60 -3.80 -17.56
C LEU A 232 4.73 -4.92 -16.52
N ILE A 233 3.69 -5.74 -16.41
CA ILE A 233 3.74 -6.98 -15.62
C ILE A 233 3.27 -8.15 -16.48
N GLY A 234 4.00 -9.26 -16.37
CA GLY A 234 3.60 -10.51 -17.02
C GLY A 234 3.80 -10.47 -18.52
N ASP A 235 2.73 -10.58 -19.29
CA ASP A 235 2.69 -10.80 -20.74
C ASP A 235 2.35 -9.53 -21.55
N ASP A 236 2.75 -8.36 -21.06
CA ASP A 236 2.47 -7.03 -21.64
C ASP A 236 0.98 -6.67 -21.69
N ARG A 237 0.10 -7.46 -21.07
CA ARG A 237 -1.34 -7.16 -21.00
C ARG A 237 -1.77 -6.47 -19.73
N THR A 238 -0.82 -6.29 -18.81
CA THR A 238 -1.05 -5.65 -17.53
C THR A 238 -0.01 -4.55 -17.30
N VAL A 239 -0.49 -3.40 -16.86
CA VAL A 239 0.34 -2.32 -16.32
C VAL A 239 0.04 -2.17 -14.84
N LEU A 240 1.09 -2.10 -14.02
CA LEU A 240 1.00 -1.60 -12.65
C LEU A 240 1.56 -0.18 -12.63
N SER A 241 0.73 0.78 -12.26
CA SER A 241 1.11 2.16 -12.05
C SER A 241 1.13 2.46 -10.57
N SER A 242 2.31 2.41 -9.95
CA SER A 242 2.51 2.61 -8.52
C SER A 242 3.41 3.82 -8.26
N PRO A 243 3.44 4.38 -7.03
CA PRO A 243 4.36 5.45 -6.67
C PRO A 243 5.81 4.97 -6.48
N ILE A 244 6.03 3.66 -6.55
CA ILE A 244 7.34 3.01 -6.40
C ILE A 244 7.94 2.86 -7.80
N ILE A 245 9.19 3.25 -7.94
CA ILE A 245 9.92 3.10 -9.21
C ILE A 245 10.34 1.65 -9.34
N LEU A 246 9.87 1.00 -10.39
CA LEU A 246 10.18 -0.38 -10.74
C LEU A 246 10.73 -0.46 -12.16
N GLU A 247 11.40 -1.55 -12.48
CA GLU A 247 11.64 -1.97 -13.85
C GLU A 247 10.40 -2.69 -14.42
N ASP A 248 10.34 -2.80 -15.74
CA ASP A 248 9.34 -3.65 -16.40
C ASP A 248 9.56 -5.12 -16.06
N HIS A 249 8.46 -5.85 -15.89
CA HIS A 249 8.42 -7.24 -15.45
C HIS A 249 9.15 -7.47 -14.12
N PRO A 250 8.83 -6.68 -13.07
CA PRO A 250 9.47 -6.84 -11.77
C PRO A 250 9.20 -8.24 -11.23
N ARG A 251 10.18 -8.82 -10.55
CA ARG A 251 10.08 -10.16 -9.98
C ARG A 251 10.34 -10.11 -8.48
N ILE A 252 9.41 -10.68 -7.72
CA ILE A 252 9.68 -11.01 -6.32
C ILE A 252 10.70 -12.14 -6.30
N ALA A 253 11.78 -12.00 -5.53
CA ALA A 253 12.80 -13.03 -5.42
C ALA A 253 12.18 -14.36 -4.97
N PRO A 254 12.41 -15.48 -5.68
CA PRO A 254 11.82 -16.77 -5.33
C PRO A 254 12.32 -17.30 -3.98
N GLU A 255 13.48 -16.83 -3.53
CA GLU A 255 14.04 -17.13 -2.22
C GLU A 255 13.43 -16.30 -1.09
N SER A 256 12.75 -15.19 -1.41
CA SER A 256 12.15 -14.32 -0.40
C SER A 256 11.08 -15.08 0.38
N PRO A 257 11.14 -15.10 1.73
CA PRO A 257 10.18 -15.83 2.55
C PRO A 257 8.79 -15.19 2.58
N GLY A 258 8.60 -14.10 1.83
CA GLY A 258 7.35 -13.39 1.59
C GLY A 258 7.55 -11.88 1.65
N ASP A 259 6.47 -11.12 1.59
CA ASP A 259 6.54 -9.65 1.61
C ASP A 259 7.08 -9.11 2.95
N LEU A 260 8.17 -8.34 2.90
CA LEU A 260 8.81 -7.66 4.03
C LEU A 260 8.59 -6.14 4.01
N PHE A 261 7.68 -5.63 3.18
CA PHE A 261 7.50 -4.21 2.85
C PHE A 261 8.64 -3.57 2.04
N ASP A 262 9.55 -4.40 1.54
CA ASP A 262 10.64 -4.06 0.62
C ASP A 262 10.96 -5.32 -0.20
N GLY A 263 10.12 -5.59 -1.21
CA GLY A 263 10.22 -6.79 -2.03
C GLY A 263 11.29 -6.73 -3.12
N GLY A 264 12.01 -5.60 -3.23
CA GLY A 264 12.93 -5.30 -4.32
C GLY A 264 14.37 -5.76 -4.07
N GLU A 265 14.95 -5.48 -2.90
CA GLU A 265 16.41 -5.62 -2.75
C GLU A 265 16.99 -6.02 -1.37
N ILE A 266 16.22 -6.37 -0.32
CA ILE A 266 16.86 -6.74 0.97
C ILE A 266 16.20 -7.94 1.67
N ASP A 267 16.69 -9.14 1.35
CA ASP A 267 16.22 -10.34 2.06
C ASP A 267 17.09 -10.70 3.28
N GLN A 268 18.42 -10.87 3.16
CA GLN A 268 19.17 -11.44 4.30
C GLN A 268 19.52 -10.44 5.40
N LEU A 269 20.02 -9.24 5.06
CA LEU A 269 20.47 -8.25 6.04
C LEU A 269 19.30 -7.77 6.92
N LEU A 270 18.14 -7.52 6.30
CA LEU A 270 16.92 -7.11 7.00
C LEU A 270 16.45 -8.22 7.94
N ILE A 271 16.38 -9.47 7.48
CA ILE A 271 15.98 -10.60 8.31
C ILE A 271 16.94 -10.78 9.50
N LEU A 272 18.26 -10.74 9.26
CA LEU A 272 19.24 -10.82 10.35
C LEU A 272 19.10 -9.65 11.34
N SER A 273 18.80 -8.44 10.85
CA SER A 273 18.55 -7.27 11.70
C SER A 273 17.30 -7.44 12.56
N ILE A 274 16.23 -8.04 12.01
CA ILE A 274 15.01 -8.38 12.75
C ILE A 274 15.29 -9.44 13.81
N LEU A 275 16.02 -10.50 13.45
CA LEU A 275 16.41 -11.56 14.38
C LEU A 275 17.32 -11.05 15.51
N GLY A 276 18.14 -10.04 15.23
CA GLY A 276 19.02 -9.36 16.18
C GLY A 276 18.34 -8.34 17.10
N LEU A 277 17.03 -8.08 16.94
CA LEU A 277 16.28 -7.23 17.88
C LEU A 277 16.25 -7.86 19.29
N THR A 278 16.21 -7.01 20.31
CA THR A 278 16.03 -7.46 21.70
C THR A 278 14.64 -8.05 21.93
N ASP A 279 14.47 -8.87 22.97
CA ASP A 279 13.16 -9.47 23.30
C ASP A 279 12.06 -8.42 23.52
N ALA A 280 12.43 -7.27 24.12
CA ALA A 280 11.51 -6.14 24.31
C ALA A 280 11.10 -5.49 22.98
N GLU A 281 12.04 -5.32 22.04
CA GLU A 281 11.75 -4.78 20.71
C GLU A 281 10.91 -5.74 19.87
N LYS A 282 11.19 -7.05 19.96
CA LYS A 282 10.38 -8.09 19.32
C LYS A 282 8.95 -8.12 19.89
N ALA A 283 8.80 -7.96 21.20
CA ALA A 283 7.48 -7.84 21.83
C ALA A 283 6.73 -6.61 21.32
N GLU A 284 7.38 -5.44 21.27
CA GLU A 284 6.75 -4.23 20.72
C GLU A 284 6.33 -4.41 19.26
N MET A 285 7.16 -5.03 18.42
CA MET A 285 6.85 -5.33 17.01
C MET A 285 5.61 -6.22 16.88
N ARG A 286 5.49 -7.27 17.72
CA ARG A 286 4.31 -8.17 17.76
C ARG A 286 3.03 -7.45 18.20
N ASP A 287 3.14 -6.55 19.16
CA ASP A 287 1.97 -5.91 19.78
C ASP A 287 1.48 -4.67 18.98
N SER A 288 2.33 -4.10 18.13
CA SER A 288 2.06 -2.85 17.40
C SER A 288 1.12 -3.07 16.21
N ASP A 289 1.50 -3.90 15.25
CA ASP A 289 0.79 -4.04 13.98
C ASP A 289 0.69 -5.52 13.58
N PRO A 290 -0.49 -6.04 13.19
CA PRO A 290 -0.64 -7.43 12.79
C PRO A 290 0.33 -7.85 11.68
N ARG A 291 0.60 -6.98 10.69
CA ARG A 291 1.51 -7.30 9.60
C ARG A 291 2.97 -7.29 10.03
N ALA A 292 3.34 -6.40 10.96
CA ALA A 292 4.67 -6.43 11.57
C ALA A 292 4.85 -7.73 12.39
N ALA A 293 3.81 -8.18 13.10
CA ALA A 293 3.82 -9.46 13.81
C ALA A 293 4.01 -10.65 12.85
N GLU A 294 3.33 -10.66 11.70
CA GLU A 294 3.50 -11.68 10.65
C GLU A 294 4.90 -11.68 10.04
N ILE A 295 5.53 -10.51 9.87
CA ILE A 295 6.92 -10.41 9.43
C ILE A 295 7.85 -11.05 10.46
N LEU A 296 7.70 -10.70 11.75
CA LEU A 296 8.54 -11.27 12.80
C LEU A 296 8.38 -12.79 12.87
N ALA A 297 7.14 -13.28 12.88
CA ALA A 297 6.85 -14.70 12.96
C ALA A 297 7.47 -15.48 11.79
N ARG A 298 7.43 -14.91 10.58
CA ARG A 298 8.10 -15.49 9.40
C ARG A 298 9.62 -15.52 9.57
N CYS A 299 10.23 -14.44 10.05
CA CYS A 299 11.67 -14.39 10.28
C CYS A 299 12.11 -15.41 11.34
N GLU A 300 11.37 -15.53 12.45
CA GLU A 300 11.66 -16.46 13.55
C GLU A 300 11.47 -17.93 13.17
N ALA A 301 10.64 -18.22 12.17
CA ALA A 301 10.39 -19.56 11.65
C ALA A 301 11.40 -20.02 10.57
N LEU A 302 12.38 -19.20 10.19
CA LEU A 302 13.37 -19.56 9.17
C LEU A 302 14.41 -20.52 9.72
N GLU A 303 14.57 -21.65 9.05
CA GLU A 303 15.64 -22.60 9.30
C GLU A 303 16.99 -22.07 8.78
N PRO A 304 18.13 -22.48 9.38
CA PRO A 304 19.46 -22.07 8.94
C PRO A 304 19.71 -22.30 7.44
N GLU A 305 19.23 -23.40 6.85
CA GLU A 305 19.38 -23.69 5.43
C GLU A 305 18.55 -22.75 4.54
N GLN A 306 17.46 -22.18 5.06
CA GLN A 306 16.69 -21.15 4.36
C GLN A 306 17.42 -19.81 4.42
N LEU A 307 17.95 -19.43 5.58
CA LEU A 307 18.78 -18.23 5.75
C LEU A 307 20.05 -18.26 4.88
N MET A 308 20.66 -19.44 4.71
CA MET A 308 21.82 -19.60 3.83
C MET A 308 21.48 -19.47 2.34
N ARG A 309 20.26 -19.83 1.92
CA ARG A 309 19.80 -19.65 0.53
C ARG A 309 19.57 -18.17 0.18
N LEU A 310 19.42 -17.31 1.17
CA LEU A 310 19.33 -15.85 1.00
C LEU A 310 20.71 -15.19 0.80
N HIS A 311 21.82 -15.93 0.93
CA HIS A 311 23.13 -15.40 0.59
C HIS A 311 23.20 -15.12 -0.91
N GLY A 312 23.45 -13.86 -1.25
CA GLY A 312 23.49 -13.34 -2.62
C GLY A 312 24.18 -14.28 -3.61
N MET A 313 23.38 -15.05 -4.34
CA MET A 313 23.81 -15.61 -5.59
C MET A 313 23.84 -14.46 -6.59
N VAL A 314 25.03 -14.18 -7.13
CA VAL A 314 25.22 -13.23 -8.23
C VAL A 314 24.31 -13.68 -9.37
N ARG A 315 23.27 -12.89 -9.67
CA ARG A 315 22.40 -13.15 -10.80
C ARG A 315 23.18 -12.79 -12.08
N PRO A 316 23.33 -13.69 -13.06
CA PRO A 316 23.88 -13.31 -14.35
C PRO A 316 22.95 -12.29 -15.00
N ALA A 317 23.56 -11.24 -15.56
CA ALA A 317 22.90 -10.16 -16.29
C ALA A 317 22.13 -10.67 -17.51
#